data_AF-A0A267DH74-F1
#
_entry.id   AF-A0A267DH74-F1
#
_cell.length_a   1.000
_cell.length_b   1.000
_cell.length_c   1.000
_cell.angle_alpha   90.00
_cell.angle_beta   90.00
_cell.angle_gamma   90.00
#
_symmetry.space_group_name_H-M   'P 1'
#
loop_
_entity.id
_entity.type
_entity.pdbx_description
1 polymer ?
#
loop_
_entity_poly.entity_id
_entity_poly.type
_entity_poly.pdbx_seq_one_letter_code
_entity_poly.pdbx_strand_id
1 'polypeptide(L)'
;MFGLAMSIGDCQTIKESGFDGAYTYFAADGFTQASTRSNWAAMSRQCSTAGVAFAPSIGPGYIDTAVRPWNAENTRQREGGRYYTDGLRTAIAARPVFLSITSFNEWHEGTQIEPAAPRYGYLDYTPRKRDHYLDLTAQYAALFKPDTSAGL
;
A
#
# COMPACT_ATOMS: atom_id res chain seq x y z
N MET A 1 11.97 -0.61 14.33
CA MET A 1 10.50 -0.61 14.41
C MET A 1 9.94 0.45 13.47
N PHE A 2 8.77 0.22 12.86
CA PHE A 2 8.12 1.17 11.93
C PHE A 2 6.89 1.82 12.58
N GLY A 3 6.76 3.14 12.46
CA GLY A 3 5.61 3.93 12.91
C GLY A 3 4.65 4.25 11.76
N LEU A 4 3.35 4.36 12.05
CA LEU A 4 2.34 4.73 11.06
C LEU A 4 2.43 6.24 10.75
N ALA A 5 2.61 6.57 9.49
CA ALA A 5 2.50 7.94 8.99
C ALA A 5 1.08 8.22 8.47
N MET A 6 0.55 9.38 8.82
CA MET A 6 -0.75 9.91 8.38
C MET A 6 -0.58 11.14 7.48
N SER A 7 0.49 11.90 7.68
CA SER A 7 0.86 13.10 6.94
C SER A 7 2.24 12.98 6.30
N ILE A 8 2.46 13.82 5.28
CA ILE A 8 3.74 14.02 4.60
C ILE A 8 4.85 14.40 5.61
N GLY A 9 4.53 15.18 6.65
CA GLY A 9 5.49 15.67 7.64
C GLY A 9 5.85 14.71 8.78
N ASP A 10 5.23 13.53 8.87
CA ASP A 10 5.29 12.70 10.08
C ASP A 10 6.65 12.02 10.32
N CYS A 11 7.54 11.97 9.33
CA CYS A 11 8.83 11.28 9.46
C CYS A 11 9.69 11.83 10.62
N GLN A 12 9.59 13.14 10.92
CA GLN A 12 10.31 13.75 12.03
C GLN A 12 9.76 13.27 13.39
N THR A 13 8.44 13.33 13.57
CA THR A 13 7.77 12.84 14.78
C THR A 13 8.03 11.34 14.99
N ILE A 14 8.03 10.56 13.91
CA ILE A 14 8.36 9.13 13.92
C ILE A 14 9.79 8.90 14.43
N LYS A 15 10.77 9.70 13.96
CA LYS A 15 12.15 9.65 14.45
C LYS A 15 12.23 9.99 15.94
N GLU A 16 11.61 11.07 16.36
CA GLU A 16 11.61 11.55 17.75
C GLU A 16 10.93 10.56 18.70
N SER A 17 9.97 9.79 18.19
CA SER A 17 9.30 8.71 18.93
C SER A 17 10.14 7.42 19.02
N GLY A 18 11.35 7.40 18.44
CA GLY A 18 12.26 6.26 18.52
C GLY A 18 12.03 5.16 17.47
N PHE A 19 11.27 5.44 16.41
CA PHE A 19 11.11 4.50 15.29
C PHE A 19 12.23 4.64 14.27
N ASP A 20 12.50 3.55 13.57
CA ASP A 20 13.51 3.46 12.51
C ASP A 20 12.92 3.70 11.12
N GLY A 21 11.60 3.73 10.99
CA GLY A 21 10.93 3.85 9.70
C GLY A 21 9.46 4.26 9.80
N ALA A 22 8.92 4.70 8.66
CA ALA A 22 7.54 5.10 8.47
C ALA A 22 6.84 4.21 7.45
N TYR A 23 5.61 3.77 7.73
CA TYR A 23 4.73 3.07 6.78
C TYR A 23 3.36 3.75 6.70
N THR A 24 2.59 3.50 5.64
CA THR A 24 1.37 4.28 5.32
C THR A 24 0.06 3.52 5.50
N TYR A 25 0.12 2.19 5.62
CA TYR A 25 -0.95 1.20 5.82
C TYR A 25 -2.08 1.21 4.79
N PHE A 26 -2.86 2.29 4.67
CA PHE A 26 -4.14 2.28 3.98
C PHE A 26 -4.00 1.98 2.48
N ALA A 27 -4.68 0.91 2.02
CA ALA A 27 -4.74 0.54 0.61
C ALA A 27 -5.52 1.53 -0.26
N ALA A 28 -6.44 2.29 0.35
CA ALA A 28 -7.20 3.32 -0.30
C ALA A 28 -6.35 4.58 -0.52
N ASP A 29 -5.97 4.80 -1.78
CA ASP A 29 -5.29 6.01 -2.25
C ASP A 29 -6.12 7.26 -1.91
N GLY A 30 -5.50 8.22 -1.23
CA GLY A 30 -6.15 9.45 -0.77
C GLY A 30 -6.86 9.37 0.59
N PHE A 31 -6.85 8.22 1.28
CA PHE A 31 -7.47 8.09 2.61
C PHE A 31 -6.78 8.95 3.67
N THR A 32 -5.45 9.01 3.63
CA THR A 32 -4.64 9.97 4.38
C THR A 32 -3.66 10.65 3.42
N GLN A 33 -3.05 11.76 3.84
CA GLN A 33 -2.01 12.38 3.01
C GLN A 33 -0.83 11.41 2.77
N ALA A 34 -0.54 10.54 3.74
CA ALA A 34 0.51 9.52 3.60
C ALA A 34 0.11 8.35 2.67
N SER A 35 -1.17 7.98 2.60
CA SER A 35 -1.64 6.96 1.64
C SER A 35 -1.91 7.52 0.25
N THR A 36 -1.83 8.84 0.04
CA THR A 36 -1.88 9.47 -1.28
C THR A 36 -0.59 9.20 -2.06
N ARG A 37 -0.69 8.42 -3.14
CA ARG A 37 0.44 7.94 -3.95
C ARG A 37 1.31 9.06 -4.53
N SER A 38 0.70 10.19 -4.91
CA SER A 38 1.42 11.35 -5.47
C SER A 38 2.37 12.01 -4.47
N ASN A 39 2.19 11.75 -3.17
CA ASN A 39 3.04 12.29 -2.10
C ASN A 39 4.27 11.42 -1.80
N TRP A 40 4.33 10.16 -2.26
CA TRP A 40 5.37 9.22 -1.84
C TRP A 40 6.78 9.63 -2.20
N ALA A 41 6.98 10.33 -3.33
CA ALA A 41 8.29 10.88 -3.67
C ALA A 41 8.73 11.97 -2.67
N ALA A 42 7.79 12.79 -2.18
CA ALA A 42 8.08 13.81 -1.16
C ALA A 42 8.33 13.15 0.21
N MET A 43 7.51 12.17 0.59
CA MET A 43 7.68 11.42 1.83
C MET A 43 9.02 10.68 1.88
N SER A 44 9.43 10.03 0.78
CA SER A 44 10.73 9.37 0.68
C SER A 44 11.88 10.34 0.98
N ARG A 45 11.84 11.56 0.41
CA ARG A 45 12.82 12.60 0.71
C ARG A 45 12.78 13.07 2.16
N GLN A 46 11.60 13.29 2.74
CA GLN A 46 11.48 13.75 4.12
C GLN A 46 11.93 12.71 5.13
N CYS A 47 11.58 11.44 4.92
CA CYS A 47 12.03 10.35 5.76
C CYS A 47 13.55 10.15 5.66
N SER A 48 14.11 10.26 4.45
CA SER A 48 15.56 10.28 4.25
C SER A 48 16.24 11.42 5.03
N THR A 49 15.71 12.65 4.94
CA THR A 49 16.22 13.81 5.71
C THR A 49 16.12 13.61 7.22
N ALA A 50 15.03 13.00 7.71
CA ALA A 50 14.82 12.71 9.13
C ALA A 50 15.64 11.51 9.64
N GLY A 51 16.31 10.77 8.75
CA GLY A 51 17.08 9.57 9.10
C GLY A 51 16.18 8.41 9.54
N VAL A 52 15.06 8.20 8.85
CA VAL A 52 14.17 7.03 9.01
C VAL A 52 13.86 6.39 7.65
N ALA A 53 13.66 5.08 7.65
CA ALA A 53 13.23 4.33 6.47
C ALA A 53 11.85 4.80 5.99
N PHE A 54 11.62 4.77 4.68
CA PHE A 54 10.28 4.89 4.13
C PHE A 54 9.81 3.55 3.55
N ALA A 55 8.61 3.13 3.94
CA ALA A 55 7.97 1.88 3.52
C ALA A 55 6.50 2.13 3.09
N PRO A 56 6.24 2.62 1.87
CA PRO A 56 4.87 2.82 1.40
C PRO A 56 4.10 1.49 1.43
N SER A 57 2.81 1.58 1.73
CA SER A 57 1.89 0.44 1.77
C SER A 57 0.97 0.46 0.55
N ILE A 58 0.92 -0.67 -0.16
CA ILE A 58 0.19 -0.81 -1.42
C ILE A 58 -0.83 -1.92 -1.30
N GLY A 59 -2.05 -1.67 -1.76
CA GLY A 59 -3.09 -2.69 -1.84
C GLY A 59 -3.72 -2.80 -3.22
N PRO A 60 -4.37 -3.95 -3.51
CA PRO A 60 -4.97 -4.22 -4.81
C PRO A 60 -6.29 -3.48 -5.07
N GLY A 61 -6.87 -2.90 -4.02
CA GLY A 61 -8.12 -2.13 -4.00
C GLY A 61 -8.59 -1.97 -2.56
N TYR A 62 -9.78 -1.41 -2.38
CA TYR A 62 -10.42 -1.24 -1.07
C TYR A 62 -11.94 -1.26 -1.22
N ILE A 63 -12.64 -2.04 -0.41
CA ILE A 63 -14.10 -2.00 -0.28
C ILE A 63 -14.51 -2.68 1.04
N ASP A 64 -15.08 -1.91 1.96
CA ASP A 64 -15.46 -2.38 3.29
C ASP A 64 -16.96 -2.21 3.58
N THR A 65 -17.77 -1.88 2.57
CA THR A 65 -19.19 -1.53 2.72
C THR A 65 -20.07 -2.66 3.27
N ALA A 66 -19.59 -3.91 3.24
CA ALA A 66 -20.26 -5.04 3.89
C ALA A 66 -20.28 -4.91 5.43
N VAL A 67 -19.22 -4.32 6.01
CA VAL A 67 -19.08 -4.11 7.47
C VAL A 67 -19.22 -2.63 7.87
N ARG A 68 -18.96 -1.70 6.93
CA ARG A 68 -19.10 -0.24 7.10
C ARG A 68 -19.92 0.36 5.96
N PRO A 69 -21.26 0.16 5.91
CA PRO A 69 -22.09 0.58 4.77
C PRO A 69 -22.02 2.07 4.41
N TRP A 70 -21.63 2.92 5.36
CA TRP A 70 -21.46 4.36 5.19
C TRP A 70 -20.13 4.77 4.53
N ASN A 71 -19.17 3.85 4.32
CA ASN A 71 -17.80 4.17 3.93
C ASN A 71 -17.52 4.06 2.41
N ALA A 72 -18.57 4.12 1.59
CA ALA A 72 -18.47 3.89 0.14
C ALA A 72 -17.51 4.85 -0.58
N GLU A 73 -17.34 6.08 -0.08
CA GLU A 73 -16.42 7.09 -0.62
C GLU A 73 -14.95 6.60 -0.71
N ASN A 74 -14.56 5.72 0.21
CA ASN A 74 -13.20 5.19 0.26
C ASN A 74 -12.99 3.95 -0.63
N THR A 75 -14.04 3.50 -1.33
CA THR A 75 -13.94 2.39 -2.27
C THR A 75 -12.93 2.70 -3.38
N ARG A 76 -12.04 1.74 -3.66
CA ARG A 76 -11.09 1.78 -4.76
C ARG A 76 -11.19 0.47 -5.54
N GLN A 77 -11.71 0.58 -6.76
CA GLN A 77 -11.91 -0.57 -7.63
C GLN A 77 -10.56 -1.16 -8.03
N ARG A 78 -10.49 -2.50 -8.14
CA ARG A 78 -9.25 -3.18 -8.52
C ARG A 78 -8.91 -3.03 -10.01
N GLU A 79 -9.91 -2.71 -10.82
CA GLU A 79 -9.78 -2.42 -12.27
C GLU A 79 -8.99 -3.50 -13.02
N GLY A 80 -9.31 -4.77 -12.77
CA GLY A 80 -8.65 -5.91 -13.42
C GLY A 80 -7.14 -6.01 -13.17
N GLY A 81 -6.66 -5.43 -12.06
CA GLY A 81 -5.25 -5.40 -11.63
C GLY A 81 -4.60 -4.02 -11.75
N ARG A 82 -5.18 -3.09 -12.54
CA ARG A 82 -4.55 -1.80 -12.86
C ARG A 82 -4.28 -0.96 -11.61
N TYR A 83 -5.24 -0.88 -10.69
CA TYR A 83 -5.12 -0.12 -9.46
C TYR A 83 -3.89 -0.54 -8.63
N TYR A 84 -3.63 -1.86 -8.58
CA TYR A 84 -2.49 -2.44 -7.88
C TYR A 84 -1.17 -2.15 -8.60
N THR A 85 -1.12 -2.40 -9.91
CA THR A 85 0.10 -2.23 -10.71
C THR A 85 0.54 -0.77 -10.79
N ASP A 86 -0.39 0.18 -10.82
CA ASP A 86 -0.07 1.61 -10.81
C ASP A 86 0.44 2.04 -9.44
N GLY A 87 -0.18 1.55 -8.35
CA GLY A 87 0.31 1.76 -6.99
C GLY A 87 1.73 1.22 -6.81
N LEU A 88 2.00 -0.01 -7.23
CA LEU A 88 3.34 -0.61 -7.15
C LEU A 88 4.38 0.16 -7.97
N ARG A 89 4.04 0.61 -9.19
CA ARG A 89 4.94 1.43 -10.02
C ARG A 89 5.29 2.76 -9.32
N THR A 90 4.29 3.46 -8.79
CA THR A 90 4.51 4.71 -8.08
C THR A 90 5.33 4.51 -6.81
N ALA A 91 5.07 3.43 -6.05
CA ALA A 91 5.85 3.09 -4.87
C ALA A 91 7.32 2.83 -5.22
N ILE A 92 7.60 2.01 -6.24
CA ILE A 92 8.97 1.73 -6.68
C ILE A 92 9.67 3.00 -7.16
N ALA A 93 8.97 3.86 -7.91
CA ALA A 93 9.52 5.13 -8.40
C ALA A 93 9.89 6.10 -7.26
N ALA A 94 9.26 5.98 -6.09
CA ALA A 94 9.62 6.75 -4.90
C ALA A 94 10.91 6.26 -4.20
N ARG A 95 11.55 5.20 -4.73
CA ARG A 95 12.79 4.59 -4.20
C ARG A 95 12.74 4.32 -2.69
N PRO A 96 11.77 3.56 -2.19
CA PRO A 96 11.71 3.24 -0.77
C PRO A 96 12.74 2.17 -0.41
N VAL A 97 13.02 2.05 0.89
CA VAL A 97 13.89 0.97 1.42
C VAL A 97 13.11 -0.34 1.49
N PHE A 98 11.82 -0.26 1.84
CA PHE A 98 10.92 -1.41 1.91
C PHE A 98 9.62 -1.13 1.15
N LEU A 99 8.93 -2.17 0.72
CA LEU A 99 7.54 -2.10 0.30
C LEU A 99 6.70 -2.93 1.27
N SER A 100 5.52 -2.44 1.62
CA SER A 100 4.55 -3.23 2.40
C SER A 100 3.29 -3.44 1.57
N ILE A 101 2.69 -4.63 1.68
CA ILE A 101 1.43 -4.95 1.01
C ILE A 101 0.31 -4.95 2.03
N THR A 102 -0.70 -4.10 1.80
CA THR A 102 -1.96 -4.09 2.55
C THR A 102 -3.03 -4.67 1.63
N SER A 103 -3.37 -5.94 1.74
CA SER A 103 -2.96 -6.90 2.78
C SER A 103 -2.81 -8.30 2.20
N PHE A 104 -2.29 -9.25 2.97
CA PHE A 104 -2.44 -10.66 2.58
C PHE A 104 -3.92 -11.03 2.57
N ASN A 105 -4.62 -10.87 3.70
CA ASN A 105 -5.96 -11.42 3.91
C ASN A 105 -6.89 -10.55 4.78
N GLU A 106 -6.82 -9.22 4.72
CA GLU A 106 -7.86 -8.39 5.36
C GLU A 106 -9.13 -8.34 4.48
N TRP A 107 -9.92 -9.40 4.61
CA TRP A 107 -11.15 -9.61 3.86
C TRP A 107 -12.23 -8.58 4.17
N HIS A 108 -12.30 -8.05 5.40
CA HIS A 108 -13.35 -7.09 5.74
C HIS A 108 -13.17 -5.75 5.01
N GLU A 109 -11.93 -5.39 4.66
CA GLU A 109 -11.60 -4.18 3.91
C GLU A 109 -11.45 -4.39 2.41
N GLY A 110 -11.58 -5.64 1.94
CA GLY A 110 -11.44 -5.97 0.53
C GLY A 110 -10.03 -5.70 -0.03
N THR A 111 -9.01 -5.67 0.82
CA THR A 111 -7.61 -5.34 0.47
C THR A 111 -6.73 -6.57 0.24
N GLN A 112 -7.26 -7.76 0.43
CA GLN A 112 -6.53 -9.03 0.34
C GLN A 112 -5.94 -9.30 -1.05
N ILE A 113 -4.71 -9.82 -1.10
CA ILE A 113 -4.13 -10.50 -2.27
C ILE A 113 -4.35 -12.02 -2.23
N GLU A 114 -4.80 -12.56 -1.09
CA GLU A 114 -5.20 -13.96 -0.93
C GLU A 114 -6.25 -14.36 -2.01
N PRO A 115 -6.15 -15.55 -2.60
CA PRO A 115 -7.03 -15.92 -3.72
C PRO A 115 -8.52 -15.88 -3.40
N ALA A 116 -9.29 -15.12 -4.19
CA ALA A 116 -10.75 -15.09 -4.15
C ALA A 116 -11.35 -15.93 -5.29
N ALA A 117 -12.36 -16.74 -4.96
CA ALA A 117 -13.12 -17.54 -5.92
C ALA A 117 -14.54 -16.98 -6.09
N PRO A 118 -15.15 -17.11 -7.29
CA PRO A 118 -16.53 -16.70 -7.52
C PRO A 118 -17.49 -17.38 -6.53
N ARG A 119 -18.33 -16.58 -5.89
CA ARG A 119 -19.41 -17.04 -5.00
C ARG A 119 -20.60 -16.09 -5.15
N TYR A 120 -21.80 -16.65 -5.26
CA TYR A 120 -23.03 -15.86 -5.37
C TYR A 120 -23.12 -14.83 -4.24
N GLY A 121 -23.38 -13.57 -4.61
CA GLY A 121 -23.49 -12.45 -3.66
C GLY A 121 -22.18 -11.80 -3.23
N TYR A 122 -21.02 -12.25 -3.74
CA TYR A 122 -19.70 -11.69 -3.43
C TYR A 122 -19.01 -11.19 -4.69
N LEU A 123 -18.17 -10.16 -4.53
CA LEU A 123 -17.21 -9.76 -5.55
C LEU A 123 -16.09 -10.80 -5.66
N ASP A 124 -15.52 -10.93 -6.85
CA ASP A 124 -14.42 -11.84 -7.14
C ASP A 124 -13.40 -11.20 -8.09
N TYR A 125 -12.47 -12.00 -8.61
CA TYR A 125 -11.38 -11.52 -9.46
C TYR A 125 -11.64 -11.73 -10.96
N THR A 126 -12.82 -12.21 -11.36
CA THR A 126 -13.12 -12.50 -12.76
C THR A 126 -13.04 -11.24 -13.64
N PRO A 127 -12.58 -11.36 -14.90
CA PRO A 127 -12.20 -12.60 -15.61
C PRO A 127 -10.76 -13.08 -15.32
N ARG A 128 -10.07 -12.52 -14.31
CA ARG A 128 -8.75 -13.00 -13.90
C ARG A 128 -8.87 -14.29 -13.09
N LYS A 129 -7.76 -15.03 -13.01
CA LYS A 129 -7.65 -16.22 -12.15
C LYS A 129 -7.65 -15.81 -10.67
N ARG A 130 -8.02 -16.76 -9.79
CA ARG A 130 -8.09 -16.53 -8.34
C ARG A 130 -6.76 -16.07 -7.72
N ASP A 131 -5.64 -16.51 -8.28
CA ASP A 131 -4.26 -16.22 -7.85
C ASP A 131 -3.66 -14.95 -8.47
N HIS A 132 -4.42 -14.22 -9.29
CA HIS A 132 -3.92 -13.08 -10.07
C HIS A 132 -3.12 -12.04 -9.27
N TYR A 133 -3.54 -11.72 -8.04
CA TYR A 133 -2.84 -10.73 -7.22
C TYR A 133 -1.57 -11.29 -6.55
N LEU A 134 -1.47 -12.60 -6.34
CA LEU A 134 -0.22 -13.24 -5.95
C LEU A 134 0.78 -13.19 -7.11
N ASP A 135 0.34 -13.48 -8.34
CA ASP A 135 1.18 -13.41 -9.54
C ASP A 135 1.74 -11.99 -9.76
N LEU A 136 0.89 -10.96 -9.66
CA LEU A 136 1.32 -9.56 -9.74
C LEU A 136 2.29 -9.21 -8.60
N THR A 137 2.02 -9.67 -7.37
CA THR A 137 2.92 -9.42 -6.23
C THR A 137 4.30 -10.04 -6.48
N ALA A 138 4.36 -11.29 -6.97
CA ALA A 138 5.60 -11.96 -7.31
C ALA A 138 6.35 -11.24 -8.44
N GLN A 139 5.64 -10.82 -9.50
CA GLN A 139 6.22 -10.06 -10.61
C GLN A 139 6.90 -8.79 -10.11
N TYR A 140 6.24 -8.02 -9.26
CA TYR A 140 6.77 -6.74 -8.78
C TYR A 140 7.82 -6.89 -7.68
N ALA A 141 7.74 -7.95 -6.87
CA ALA A 141 8.81 -8.30 -5.94
C ALA A 141 10.13 -8.57 -6.69
N ALA A 142 10.08 -9.23 -7.85
CA ALA A 142 11.25 -9.45 -8.69
C ALA A 142 11.81 -8.17 -9.34
N LEU A 143 10.96 -7.13 -9.52
CA LEU A 143 11.36 -5.83 -10.08
C LEU A 143 11.88 -4.84 -9.03
N PHE A 144 11.48 -5.02 -7.76
CA PHE A 144 11.83 -4.10 -6.69
C PHE A 144 13.33 -4.16 -6.38
N LYS A 145 13.95 -2.97 -6.35
CA LYS A 145 15.32 -2.77 -5.91
C LYS A 145 15.28 -1.77 -4.75
N PRO A 146 15.62 -2.18 -3.52
CA PRO A 146 15.56 -1.29 -2.37
C PRO A 146 16.59 -0.17 -2.51
N ASP A 147 16.26 1.01 -1.96
CA ASP A 147 17.26 2.07 -1.85
C ASP A 147 18.25 1.78 -0.72
N THR A 148 19.50 1.49 -1.09
CA THR A 148 20.59 1.17 -0.15
C THR A 148 21.33 2.41 0.36
N SER A 149 20.95 3.62 -0.06
CA SER A 149 21.61 4.85 0.36
C SER A 149 21.19 5.35 1.75
N ALA A 150 20.09 4.81 2.30
CA ALA A 150 19.49 5.26 3.55
C ALA A 150 20.20 4.80 4.84
N GLY A 151 21.32 4.08 4.75
CA GLY A 151 22.13 3.70 5.92
C GLY A 151 21.45 2.77 6.92
N LEU A 152 20.48 1.97 6.44
CA LEU A 152 19.83 0.88 7.18
C LEU A 152 20.50 -0.46 6.86
#